data_AF-A0A7H9CLM3-F1
#
_entry.id   AF-A0A7H9CLM3-F1
#
_cell.length_a   1.000
_cell.length_b   1.000
_cell.length_c   1.000
_cell.angle_alpha   90.00
_cell.angle_beta   90.00
_cell.angle_gamma   90.00
#
_symmetry.space_group_name_H-M   'P 1'
#
loop_
_entity.id
_entity.type
_entity.pdbx_description
1 polymer ?
#
loop_
_entity_poly.entity_id
_entity_poly.type
_entity_poly.pdbx_seq_one_letter_code
_entity_poly.pdbx_strand_id
1 'polypeptide(L)'
;MATRHQSRFASISLLYAHEMGTFSDEFLNEFLDEQKIRNEPRNFTISLFEGVLANQINIDNKLNSLLNKWILNQIGAIERAILRLGAYELMFANTDAKVIISEAVALASEFSTENSVKLVNAVLDKIAKNPQLLSADEVAKLNEILNADDSSDKEILNKNIKISKAKKEAFNKNIKISNKQNKKSPNKRPSQKTNNPKNQPNSFKKRPAKFQTKRVKKDIK
;
A
#
# COMPACT_ATOMS: atom_id res chain seq x y z
N MET A 1 -6.38 -22.33 -20.19
CA MET A 1 -6.67 -22.30 -18.73
C MET A 1 -6.50 -20.89 -18.24
N ALA A 2 -7.34 -20.43 -17.32
CA ALA A 2 -7.18 -19.09 -16.75
C ALA A 2 -5.86 -18.99 -15.97
N THR A 3 -5.22 -17.83 -16.00
CA THR A 3 -3.93 -17.60 -15.31
C THR A 3 -4.15 -17.31 -13.82
N ARG A 4 -3.09 -17.42 -13.01
CA ARG A 4 -3.14 -17.01 -11.59
C ARG A 4 -3.50 -15.53 -11.46
N HIS A 5 -3.00 -14.70 -12.38
CA HIS A 5 -3.34 -13.30 -12.48
C HIS A 5 -4.85 -13.08 -12.71
N GLN A 6 -5.45 -13.76 -13.70
CA GLN A 6 -6.89 -13.71 -13.94
C GLN A 6 -7.71 -14.22 -12.75
N SER A 7 -7.19 -15.21 -12.03
CA SER A 7 -7.85 -15.75 -10.84
C SER A 7 -7.88 -14.72 -9.70
N ARG A 8 -6.80 -13.95 -9.51
CA ARG A 8 -6.72 -12.83 -8.56
C ARG A 8 -7.59 -11.66 -8.97
N PHE A 9 -7.59 -11.31 -10.26
CA PHE A 9 -8.48 -10.29 -10.82
C PHE A 9 -9.93 -10.62 -10.47
N ALA A 10 -10.37 -11.83 -10.76
CA ALA A 10 -11.73 -12.27 -10.43
C ALA A 10 -12.01 -12.24 -8.92
N SER A 11 -11.04 -12.62 -8.08
CA SER A 11 -11.16 -12.55 -6.62
C SER A 11 -11.38 -11.10 -6.16
N ILE A 12 -10.65 -10.13 -6.73
CA ILE A 12 -10.80 -8.70 -6.42
C ILE A 12 -12.19 -8.20 -6.84
N SER A 13 -12.65 -8.57 -8.04
CA SER A 13 -14.00 -8.20 -8.51
C SER A 13 -15.10 -8.74 -7.58
N LEU A 14 -14.96 -9.97 -7.10
CA LEU A 14 -15.88 -10.57 -6.12
C LEU A 14 -15.83 -9.84 -4.77
N LEU A 15 -14.64 -9.52 -4.25
CA LEU A 15 -14.48 -8.73 -3.02
C LEU A 15 -15.12 -7.34 -3.14
N TYR A 16 -14.96 -6.69 -4.29
CA TYR A 16 -15.60 -5.41 -4.59
C TYR A 16 -17.13 -5.54 -4.62
N ALA A 17 -17.66 -6.53 -5.33
CA ALA A 17 -19.11 -6.78 -5.38
C ALA A 17 -19.69 -7.08 -3.99
N HIS A 18 -18.97 -7.87 -3.18
CA HIS A 18 -19.35 -8.17 -1.80
C HIS A 18 -19.42 -6.89 -0.94
N GLU A 19 -18.43 -6.03 -1.06
CA GLU A 19 -18.41 -4.76 -0.33
C GLU A 19 -19.52 -3.79 -0.79
N MET A 20 -19.90 -3.85 -2.06
CA MET A 20 -21.01 -3.05 -2.58
C MET A 20 -22.40 -3.61 -2.26
N GLY A 21 -22.47 -4.79 -1.64
CA GLY A 21 -23.74 -5.46 -1.32
C GLY A 21 -24.44 -6.05 -2.54
N THR A 22 -23.74 -6.20 -3.66
CA THR A 22 -24.28 -6.78 -4.91
C THR A 22 -23.89 -8.25 -5.09
N PHE A 23 -23.21 -8.84 -4.11
CA PHE A 23 -22.75 -10.23 -4.16
C PHE A 23 -23.88 -11.21 -3.87
N SER A 24 -23.91 -12.30 -4.63
CA SER A 24 -24.68 -13.52 -4.38
C SER A 24 -23.90 -14.72 -4.91
N ASP A 25 -24.22 -15.92 -4.43
CA ASP A 25 -23.61 -17.15 -4.94
C ASP A 25 -23.93 -17.37 -6.43
N GLU A 26 -25.11 -16.94 -6.87
CA GLU A 26 -25.52 -16.99 -8.27
C GLU A 26 -24.65 -16.05 -9.13
N PHE A 27 -24.44 -14.82 -8.67
CA PHE A 27 -23.53 -13.87 -9.31
C PHE A 27 -22.09 -14.41 -9.36
N LEU A 28 -21.59 -15.01 -8.28
CA LEU A 28 -20.26 -15.61 -8.27
C LEU A 28 -20.12 -16.67 -9.36
N ASN A 29 -21.10 -17.57 -9.49
CA ASN A 29 -21.05 -18.65 -10.47
C ASN A 29 -21.14 -18.12 -11.90
N GLU A 30 -22.10 -17.23 -12.17
CA GLU A 30 -22.28 -16.58 -13.47
C GLU A 30 -21.01 -15.82 -13.87
N PHE A 31 -20.48 -14.99 -12.98
CA PHE A 31 -19.27 -14.20 -13.23
C PHE A 31 -18.06 -15.08 -13.58
N LEU A 32 -17.82 -16.16 -12.83
CA LEU A 32 -16.68 -17.04 -13.12
C LEU A 32 -16.84 -17.81 -14.44
N ASP A 33 -18.07 -18.20 -14.79
CA ASP A 33 -18.38 -18.85 -16.07
C ASP A 33 -18.21 -17.88 -17.25
N GLU A 34 -18.66 -16.63 -17.12
CA GLU A 34 -18.44 -15.56 -18.10
C GLU A 34 -16.96 -15.27 -18.33
N GLN A 35 -16.17 -15.20 -17.24
CA GLN A 35 -14.71 -15.04 -17.30
C GLN A 35 -13.98 -16.30 -17.76
N LYS A 36 -14.72 -17.40 -18.03
CA LYS A 36 -14.19 -18.70 -18.46
C LYS A 36 -13.18 -19.29 -17.48
N ILE A 37 -13.36 -19.01 -16.18
CA ILE A 37 -12.52 -19.52 -15.08
C ILE A 37 -13.13 -20.83 -14.58
N ARG A 38 -12.48 -21.96 -14.88
CA ARG A 38 -12.99 -23.31 -14.61
C ARG A 38 -11.97 -24.16 -13.84
N ASN A 39 -12.44 -25.22 -13.20
CA ASN A 39 -11.63 -26.24 -12.51
C ASN A 39 -10.68 -25.62 -11.47
N GLU A 40 -9.38 -25.98 -11.50
CA GLU A 40 -8.35 -25.49 -10.57
C GLU A 40 -8.30 -23.96 -10.42
N PRO A 41 -8.23 -23.15 -11.50
CA PRO A 41 -8.34 -21.69 -11.39
C PRO A 41 -9.58 -21.20 -10.64
N ARG A 42 -10.74 -21.86 -10.84
CA ARG A 42 -11.99 -21.51 -10.14
C ARG A 42 -11.87 -21.77 -8.65
N ASN A 43 -11.39 -22.95 -8.27
CA ASN A 43 -11.16 -23.31 -6.88
C ASN A 43 -10.18 -22.35 -6.22
N PHE A 44 -9.12 -21.96 -6.94
CA PHE A 44 -8.16 -20.99 -6.45
C PHE A 44 -8.80 -19.61 -6.23
N THR A 45 -9.56 -19.07 -7.19
CA THR A 45 -10.27 -17.81 -7.04
C THR A 45 -11.21 -17.81 -5.83
N ILE A 46 -12.01 -18.87 -5.68
CA ILE A 46 -12.94 -19.00 -4.55
C ILE A 46 -12.17 -19.05 -3.23
N SER A 47 -11.10 -19.85 -3.16
CA SER A 47 -10.27 -19.95 -1.95
C SER A 47 -9.63 -18.63 -1.51
N LEU A 48 -9.23 -17.79 -2.48
CA LEU A 48 -8.70 -16.46 -2.20
C LEU A 48 -9.80 -15.53 -1.66
N PHE A 49 -10.96 -15.51 -2.33
CA PHE A 49 -12.11 -14.71 -1.92
C PHE A 49 -12.58 -15.07 -0.50
N GLU A 50 -12.88 -16.35 -0.26
CA GLU A 50 -13.33 -16.85 1.04
C GLU A 50 -12.28 -16.65 2.13
N GLY A 51 -11.00 -16.90 1.81
CA GLY A 51 -9.90 -16.70 2.74
C GLY A 51 -9.75 -15.25 3.21
N VAL A 52 -9.96 -14.29 2.31
CA VAL A 52 -9.99 -12.86 2.64
C VAL A 52 -11.19 -12.54 3.53
N LEU A 53 -12.39 -13.03 3.22
CA LEU A 53 -13.59 -12.78 4.04
C LEU A 53 -13.44 -13.37 5.45
N ALA A 54 -12.96 -14.60 5.56
CA ALA A 54 -12.75 -15.28 6.84
C ALA A 54 -11.74 -14.55 7.74
N ASN A 55 -10.74 -13.89 7.15
CA ASN A 55 -9.68 -13.18 7.87
C ASN A 55 -9.82 -11.66 7.83
N GLN A 56 -10.95 -11.13 7.38
CA GLN A 56 -11.12 -9.72 7.05
C GLN A 56 -10.77 -8.79 8.22
N ILE A 57 -11.21 -9.12 9.44
CA ILE A 57 -10.93 -8.32 10.64
C ILE A 57 -9.43 -8.21 10.90
N ASN A 58 -8.71 -9.34 10.80
CA ASN A 58 -7.26 -9.38 11.04
C ASN A 58 -6.49 -8.62 9.96
N ILE A 59 -6.90 -8.79 8.70
CA ILE A 59 -6.33 -8.09 7.55
C ILE A 59 -6.55 -6.59 7.68
N ASP A 60 -7.78 -6.16 7.96
CA ASP A 60 -8.13 -4.74 8.09
C ASP A 60 -7.40 -4.09 9.26
N ASN A 61 -7.25 -4.78 10.39
CA ASN A 61 -6.45 -4.31 11.52
C ASN A 61 -4.98 -4.12 11.15
N LYS A 62 -4.39 -5.09 10.45
CA LYS A 62 -3.00 -5.01 9.98
C LYS A 62 -2.82 -3.84 9.02
N LEU A 63 -3.72 -3.69 8.05
CA LEU A 63 -3.69 -2.60 7.07
C LEU A 63 -3.83 -1.23 7.76
N ASN A 64 -4.82 -1.04 8.64
CA ASN A 64 -5.01 0.21 9.37
C ASN A 64 -3.80 0.58 10.23
N SER A 65 -3.08 -0.40 10.79
CA SER A 65 -1.86 -0.12 11.57
C SER A 65 -0.72 0.49 10.75
N LEU A 66 -0.71 0.27 9.42
CA LEU A 66 0.34 0.73 8.50
C LEU A 66 -0.06 1.99 7.73
N LEU A 67 -1.36 2.28 7.66
CA LEU A 67 -1.93 3.46 7.05
C LEU A 67 -1.86 4.63 8.05
N ASN A 68 -0.65 5.16 8.27
CA ASN A 68 -0.31 6.22 9.22
C ASN A 68 -1.24 7.46 9.28
N LYS A 69 -2.06 7.72 8.26
CA LYS A 69 -2.95 8.89 8.15
C LYS A 69 -4.32 8.59 7.52
N TRP A 70 -4.54 7.38 7.00
CA TRP A 70 -5.71 7.05 6.20
C TRP A 70 -6.45 5.90 6.88
N ILE A 71 -7.75 6.06 7.08
CA ILE A 71 -8.58 4.94 7.51
C ILE A 71 -8.81 4.09 6.24
N LEU A 72 -8.68 2.77 6.34
CA LEU A 72 -8.89 1.85 5.23
C LEU A 72 -10.24 2.09 4.51
N ASN A 73 -11.27 2.50 5.26
CA ASN A 73 -12.61 2.83 4.75
C ASN A 73 -12.66 4.11 3.89
N GLN A 74 -11.66 4.99 3.97
CA GLN A 74 -11.56 6.18 3.12
C GLN A 74 -10.84 5.94 1.80
N ILE A 75 -10.19 4.78 1.66
CA ILE A 75 -9.60 4.34 0.39
C ILE A 75 -10.74 3.88 -0.55
N GLY A 76 -10.53 3.98 -1.86
CA GLY A 76 -11.51 3.45 -2.82
C GLY A 76 -11.73 1.95 -2.63
N ALA A 77 -12.94 1.48 -2.93
CA ALA A 77 -13.33 0.09 -2.69
C ALA A 77 -12.45 -0.89 -3.48
N ILE A 78 -12.05 -0.52 -4.70
CA ILE A 78 -11.19 -1.37 -5.52
C ILE A 78 -9.76 -1.46 -4.95
N GLU A 79 -9.17 -0.34 -4.52
CA GLU A 79 -7.85 -0.35 -3.88
C GLU A 79 -7.88 -1.11 -2.56
N ARG A 80 -8.96 -0.97 -1.79
CA ARG A 80 -9.14 -1.72 -0.55
C ARG A 80 -9.26 -3.22 -0.82
N ALA A 81 -9.99 -3.64 -1.85
CA ALA A 81 -10.06 -5.05 -2.26
C ALA A 81 -8.68 -5.59 -2.66
N ILE A 82 -7.90 -4.84 -3.45
CA ILE A 82 -6.52 -5.20 -3.82
C ILE A 82 -5.62 -5.32 -2.59
N LEU A 83 -5.69 -4.35 -1.67
CA LEU A 83 -4.91 -4.36 -0.43
C LEU A 83 -5.27 -5.54 0.46
N ARG A 84 -6.57 -5.86 0.58
CA ARG A 84 -7.05 -7.00 1.37
C ARG A 84 -6.56 -8.33 0.79
N LEU A 85 -6.68 -8.52 -0.53
CA LEU A 85 -6.19 -9.73 -1.19
C LEU A 85 -4.67 -9.88 -1.06
N GLY A 86 -3.92 -8.82 -1.35
CA GLY A 86 -2.46 -8.84 -1.24
C GLY A 86 -1.98 -9.08 0.19
N ALA A 87 -2.62 -8.47 1.19
CA ALA A 87 -2.32 -8.71 2.59
C ALA A 87 -2.65 -10.14 3.02
N TYR A 88 -3.78 -10.68 2.57
CA TYR A 88 -4.13 -12.09 2.81
C TYR A 88 -3.07 -13.04 2.25
N GLU A 89 -2.70 -12.88 0.98
CA GLU A 89 -1.68 -13.75 0.39
C GLU A 89 -0.33 -13.62 1.12
N LEU A 90 0.08 -12.41 1.54
CA LEU A 90 1.32 -12.22 2.31
C LEU A 90 1.30 -12.88 3.69
N MET A 91 0.12 -13.03 4.30
CA MET A 91 -0.03 -13.55 5.65
C MET A 91 -0.28 -15.05 5.69
N PHE A 92 -0.94 -15.60 4.67
CA PHE A 92 -1.47 -16.96 4.71
C PHE A 92 -1.05 -17.85 3.53
N ALA A 93 -0.56 -17.28 2.43
CA ALA A 93 -0.13 -18.07 1.28
C ALA A 93 1.37 -18.40 1.34
N ASN A 94 1.76 -19.52 0.72
CA ASN A 94 3.16 -19.93 0.58
C ASN A 94 3.86 -19.29 -0.64
N THR A 95 3.27 -18.26 -1.25
CA THR A 95 3.82 -17.57 -2.44
C THR A 95 4.86 -16.55 -2.00
N ASP A 96 5.93 -16.37 -2.77
CA ASP A 96 6.95 -15.35 -2.49
C ASP A 96 6.30 -13.95 -2.44
N ALA A 97 6.60 -13.20 -1.38
CA ALA A 97 6.13 -11.83 -1.17
C ALA A 97 6.39 -10.93 -2.38
N LYS A 98 7.52 -11.08 -3.08
CA LYS A 98 7.82 -10.29 -4.28
C LYS A 98 6.81 -10.53 -5.39
N VAL A 99 6.40 -11.78 -5.58
CA VAL A 99 5.41 -12.16 -6.61
C VAL A 99 4.05 -11.58 -6.23
N ILE A 100 3.64 -11.74 -4.97
CA ILE A 100 2.35 -11.21 -4.47
C ILE A 100 2.28 -9.69 -4.67
N ILE A 101 3.34 -8.96 -4.28
CA ILE A 101 3.39 -7.50 -4.42
C ILE A 101 3.37 -7.10 -5.89
N SER A 102 4.16 -7.76 -6.74
CA SER A 102 4.18 -7.48 -8.18
C SER A 102 2.81 -7.66 -8.82
N GLU A 103 2.09 -8.73 -8.47
CA GLU A 103 0.74 -9.01 -8.97
C GLU A 103 -0.27 -7.97 -8.47
N ALA A 104 -0.23 -7.61 -7.19
CA ALA A 104 -1.10 -6.58 -6.63
C ALA A 104 -0.87 -5.19 -7.27
N VAL A 105 0.39 -4.85 -7.58
CA VAL A 105 0.76 -3.62 -8.27
C VAL A 105 0.28 -3.62 -9.72
N ALA A 106 0.41 -4.75 -10.42
CA ALA A 106 -0.13 -4.91 -11.78
C ALA A 106 -1.66 -4.72 -11.78
N LEU A 107 -2.38 -5.39 -10.88
CA LEU A 107 -3.83 -5.26 -10.75
C LEU A 107 -4.25 -3.82 -10.40
N ALA A 108 -3.51 -3.14 -9.52
CA ALA A 108 -3.77 -1.73 -9.22
C ALA A 108 -3.62 -0.81 -10.44
N SER A 109 -2.69 -1.13 -11.36
CA SER A 109 -2.48 -0.36 -12.59
C SER A 109 -3.58 -0.58 -13.62
N GLU A 110 -4.23 -1.75 -13.60
CA GLU A 110 -5.35 -2.08 -14.49
C GLU A 110 -6.67 -1.44 -14.02
N PHE A 111 -6.89 -1.40 -12.71
CA PHE A 111 -8.15 -0.92 -12.12
C PHE A 111 -8.20 0.57 -11.81
N SER A 112 -7.05 1.23 -11.64
CA SER A 112 -7.02 2.55 -11.02
C SER A 112 -5.90 3.47 -11.51
N THR A 113 -5.70 4.57 -10.79
CA THR A 113 -4.75 5.63 -11.10
C THR A 113 -3.32 5.28 -10.65
N GLU A 114 -2.35 6.04 -11.16
CA GLU A 114 -0.94 5.91 -10.78
C GLU A 114 -0.70 6.09 -9.26
N ASN A 115 -1.56 6.86 -8.57
CA ASN A 115 -1.49 7.04 -7.12
C ASN A 115 -1.86 5.76 -6.36
N SER A 116 -2.80 4.99 -6.88
CA SER A 116 -3.23 3.71 -6.31
C SER A 116 -2.13 2.66 -6.41
N VAL A 117 -1.41 2.62 -7.53
CA VAL A 117 -0.22 1.76 -7.72
C VAL A 117 0.84 2.05 -6.66
N LYS A 118 1.18 3.33 -6.45
CA LYS A 118 2.16 3.76 -5.44
C LYS A 118 1.71 3.41 -4.03
N LEU A 119 0.42 3.59 -3.72
CA LEU A 119 -0.16 3.25 -2.43
C LEU A 119 -0.07 1.74 -2.14
N VAL A 120 -0.55 0.91 -3.07
CA VAL A 120 -0.56 -0.56 -2.94
C VAL A 120 0.85 -1.08 -2.71
N ASN A 121 1.80 -0.67 -3.55
CA ASN A 121 3.20 -1.08 -3.40
C ASN A 121 3.76 -0.69 -2.01
N ALA A 122 3.58 0.57 -1.60
CA ALA A 122 4.14 1.08 -0.36
C ALA A 122 3.54 0.43 0.90
N VAL A 123 2.27 0.03 0.87
CA VAL A 123 1.60 -0.63 1.99
C VAL A 123 1.99 -2.10 2.08
N LEU A 124 1.92 -2.84 0.96
CA LEU A 124 2.26 -4.26 0.95
C LEU A 124 3.74 -4.51 1.23
N ASP A 125 4.65 -3.64 0.77
CA ASP A 125 6.07 -3.68 1.14
C ASP A 125 6.28 -3.60 2.65
N LYS A 126 5.47 -2.81 3.36
CA LYS A 126 5.56 -2.69 4.82
C LYS A 126 5.04 -3.93 5.53
N ILE A 127 4.01 -4.58 4.99
CA ILE A 127 3.50 -5.85 5.51
C ILE A 127 4.59 -6.92 5.36
N ALA A 128 5.17 -7.06 4.16
CA ALA A 128 6.21 -8.04 3.89
C ALA A 128 7.47 -7.85 4.76
N LYS A 129 7.83 -6.59 5.08
CA LYS A 129 8.98 -6.28 5.96
C LYS A 129 8.70 -6.45 7.45
N ASN A 130 7.44 -6.38 7.86
CA ASN A 130 7.01 -6.56 9.24
C ASN A 130 6.00 -7.71 9.31
N PRO A 131 6.41 -8.96 9.04
CA PRO A 131 5.48 -10.07 9.04
C PRO A 131 4.72 -10.11 10.36
N GLN A 132 5.39 -9.92 11.52
CA GLN A 132 4.81 -9.93 12.87
C GLN A 132 3.48 -10.71 12.90
N LEU A 133 3.57 -11.93 12.38
CA LEU A 133 2.83 -13.05 12.91
C LEU A 133 3.36 -13.12 14.33
N LEU A 134 2.49 -13.05 15.33
CA LEU A 134 2.87 -13.38 16.70
C LEU A 134 3.72 -14.65 16.62
N SER A 135 4.95 -14.61 17.14
CA SER A 135 5.79 -15.79 17.08
C SER A 135 5.05 -16.97 17.72
N ALA A 136 5.33 -18.21 17.30
CA ALA A 136 4.72 -19.37 17.94
C ALA A 136 4.89 -19.33 19.48
N ASP A 137 6.00 -18.75 19.95
CA ASP A 137 6.28 -18.49 21.36
C ASP A 137 5.38 -17.43 22.00
N GLU A 138 5.01 -16.36 21.26
CA GLU A 138 4.07 -15.33 21.72
C GLU A 138 2.62 -15.85 21.76
N VAL A 139 2.22 -16.68 20.79
CA VAL A 139 0.90 -17.34 20.79
C VAL A 139 0.81 -18.37 21.92
N ALA A 140 1.86 -19.15 22.16
CA ALA A 140 1.94 -20.08 23.28
C ALA A 140 1.85 -19.36 24.64
N LYS A 141 2.56 -18.23 24.80
CA LYS A 141 2.47 -17.39 26.00
C LYS A 141 1.07 -16.82 26.21
N LEU A 142 0.42 -16.35 25.16
CA LEU A 142 -0.94 -15.80 25.26
C LEU A 142 -1.97 -16.89 25.59
N ASN A 143 -1.79 -18.11 25.06
CA ASN A 143 -2.64 -19.26 25.38
C ASN A 143 -2.40 -19.80 26.79
N GLU A 144 -1.17 -19.78 27.32
CA GLU A 144 -0.90 -20.07 28.73
C GLU A 144 -1.54 -19.03 29.65
N ILE A 145 -1.47 -17.75 29.28
CA ILE A 145 -2.06 -16.63 30.04
C ILE A 145 -3.60 -16.68 30.05
N LEU A 146 -4.23 -17.10 28.94
CA LEU A 146 -5.69 -17.19 28.83
C LEU A 146 -6.29 -18.40 29.55
N ASN A 147 -5.51 -19.46 29.79
CA ASN A 147 -5.95 -20.69 30.46
C ASN A 147 -5.48 -20.79 31.93
N ALA A 148 -4.85 -19.74 32.48
CA ALA A 148 -4.42 -19.70 33.87
C ALA A 148 -5.58 -19.26 34.77
N ASP A 149 -6.22 -20.23 35.41
CA ASP A 149 -7.17 -20.04 36.49
C ASP A 149 -6.44 -19.64 37.78
N ASP A 150 -6.18 -18.34 38.02
CA ASP A 150 -6.32 -17.80 39.38
C ASP A 150 -6.23 -16.27 39.52
N SER A 151 -6.88 -15.82 40.59
CA SER A 151 -7.41 -14.48 40.87
C SER A 151 -6.40 -13.37 41.26
N SER A 152 -5.09 -13.54 41.08
CA SER A 152 -4.06 -12.56 41.49
C SER A 152 -3.55 -11.60 40.41
N ASP A 153 -3.88 -11.82 39.14
CA ASP A 153 -3.14 -11.21 38.00
C ASP A 153 -3.71 -9.89 37.45
N LYS A 154 -4.83 -9.40 37.99
CA LYS A 154 -5.39 -8.09 37.59
C LYS A 154 -4.44 -6.93 37.92
N GLU A 155 -3.57 -7.10 38.91
CA GLU A 155 -2.58 -6.10 39.31
C GLU A 155 -1.36 -6.08 38.36
N ILE A 156 -0.94 -7.26 37.87
CA ILE A 156 0.15 -7.42 36.91
C ILE A 156 -0.30 -6.96 35.52
N LEU A 157 -1.54 -7.27 35.13
CA LEU A 157 -2.16 -6.78 33.89
C LEU A 157 -2.21 -5.24 33.86
N ASN A 158 -2.63 -4.60 34.95
CA ASN A 158 -2.67 -3.14 35.05
C ASN A 158 -1.27 -2.50 35.08
N LYS A 159 -0.27 -3.14 35.69
CA LYS A 159 1.13 -2.69 35.63
C LYS A 159 1.69 -2.79 34.21
N ASN A 160 1.45 -3.88 33.49
CA ASN A 160 1.97 -4.08 32.13
C ASN A 160 1.26 -3.21 31.08
N ILE A 161 -0.03 -2.93 31.26
CA ILE A 161 -0.76 -1.93 30.47
C ILE A 161 -0.22 -0.51 30.75
N LYS A 162 0.13 -0.18 32.01
CA LYS A 162 0.79 1.09 32.34
C LYS A 162 2.19 1.20 31.71
N ILE A 163 2.97 0.13 31.72
CA ILE A 163 4.33 0.10 31.14
C ILE A 163 4.28 0.24 29.61
N SER A 164 3.35 -0.43 28.94
CA SER A 164 3.17 -0.31 27.47
C SER A 164 2.64 1.05 27.05
N LYS A 165 1.73 1.66 27.83
CA LYS A 165 1.30 3.06 27.64
C LYS A 165 2.46 4.05 27.86
N ALA A 166 3.26 3.87 28.92
CA ALA A 166 4.42 4.72 29.20
C ALA A 166 5.51 4.62 28.11
N LYS A 167 5.77 3.42 27.58
CA LYS A 167 6.69 3.22 26.43
C LYS A 167 6.17 3.89 25.15
N LYS A 168 4.87 3.82 24.86
CA LYS A 168 4.23 4.56 23.74
C LYS A 168 4.33 6.08 23.91
N GLU A 169 4.14 6.60 25.13
CA GLU A 169 4.26 8.03 25.41
C GLU A 169 5.71 8.55 25.33
N ALA A 170 6.69 7.77 25.81
CA ALA A 170 8.10 8.10 25.69
C ALA A 170 8.56 8.12 24.22
N PHE A 171 8.09 7.16 23.41
CA PHE A 171 8.35 7.12 21.98
C PHE A 171 7.74 8.33 21.24
N ASN A 172 6.50 8.71 21.56
CA ASN A 172 5.85 9.87 20.98
C ASN A 172 6.48 11.22 21.40
N LYS A 173 7.03 11.32 22.62
CA LYS A 173 7.81 12.49 23.05
C LYS A 173 9.12 12.61 22.26
N ASN A 174 9.82 11.50 22.03
CA ASN A 174 11.05 11.50 21.22
C ASN A 174 10.81 11.89 19.75
N ILE A 175 9.67 11.51 19.17
CA ILE A 175 9.25 11.95 17.81
C ILE A 175 8.92 13.46 17.76
N LYS A 176 8.37 14.04 18.84
CA LYS A 176 8.12 15.50 18.91
C LYS A 176 9.41 16.31 19.06
N ILE A 177 10.44 15.76 19.71
CA ILE A 177 11.73 16.44 19.93
C ILE A 177 12.57 16.46 18.64
N SER A 178 12.61 15.36 17.89
CA SER A 178 13.32 15.29 16.59
C SER A 178 12.73 16.24 15.54
N ASN A 179 11.40 16.41 15.52
CA ASN A 179 10.72 17.35 14.62
C ASN A 179 10.90 18.84 14.99
N LYS A 180 11.33 19.15 16.22
CA LYS A 180 11.56 20.55 16.68
C LYS A 180 12.99 21.04 16.35
N GLN A 181 13.95 20.13 16.20
CA GLN A 181 15.34 20.48 15.85
C GLN A 181 15.53 20.75 14.34
N ASN A 182 14.64 20.26 13.46
CA ASN A 182 14.72 20.48 12.01
C ASN A 182 14.10 21.82 11.50
N LYS A 183 13.77 22.77 12.38
CA LYS A 183 13.16 24.07 12.01
C LYS A 183 14.01 25.31 12.31
N LYS A 184 15.33 25.19 12.53
CA LYS A 184 16.23 26.35 12.68
C LYS A 184 17.50 26.22 11.84
N SER A 185 17.42 26.62 10.58
CA SER A 185 18.55 27.14 9.80
C SER A 185 18.06 28.28 8.92
N PRO A 186 18.41 29.55 9.19
CA PRO A 186 18.13 30.66 8.28
C PRO A 186 19.24 30.75 7.23
N ASN A 187 18.89 30.54 5.96
CA ASN A 187 19.75 30.87 4.82
C ASN A 187 19.96 32.39 4.77
N LYS A 188 21.11 32.89 5.24
CA LYS A 188 21.57 34.26 4.99
C LYS A 188 22.15 34.34 3.57
N ARG A 189 21.45 35.04 2.67
CA ARG A 189 22.03 35.58 1.42
C ARG A 189 23.10 36.63 1.77
N PRO A 190 24.29 36.64 1.15
CA PRO A 190 25.18 37.78 1.24
C PRO A 190 24.69 38.90 0.31
N SER A 191 24.49 40.08 0.89
CA SER A 191 24.25 41.35 0.17
C SER A 191 25.53 41.80 -0.54
N GLN A 192 25.48 41.91 -1.88
CA GLN A 192 26.55 42.55 -2.65
C GLN A 192 26.45 44.07 -2.52
N LYS A 193 27.51 44.68 -2.01
CA LYS A 193 27.73 46.12 -1.98
C LYS A 193 27.94 46.64 -3.41
N THR A 194 27.22 47.71 -3.73
CA THR A 194 27.44 48.57 -4.89
C THR A 194 28.83 49.19 -4.83
N ASN A 195 29.63 49.02 -5.88
CA ASN A 195 30.71 49.93 -6.24
C ASN A 195 30.83 49.97 -7.77
N ASN A 196 30.54 51.15 -8.32
CA ASN A 196 30.69 51.49 -9.73
C ASN A 196 32.13 51.95 -9.97
N PRO A 197 32.78 51.54 -11.07
CA PRO A 197 33.40 52.54 -11.93
C PRO A 197 33.17 52.32 -13.43
N LYS A 198 33.33 53.43 -14.15
CA LYS A 198 33.04 53.74 -15.56
C LYS A 198 33.88 52.94 -16.59
N ASN A 199 33.41 53.03 -17.85
CA ASN A 199 34.08 52.86 -19.16
C ASN A 199 33.90 51.53 -19.93
N GLN A 200 32.83 51.48 -20.76
CA GLN A 200 32.73 51.21 -22.23
C GLN A 200 33.78 50.34 -22.98
N PRO A 201 33.46 49.84 -24.20
CA PRO A 201 32.37 48.94 -24.64
C PRO A 201 32.97 47.77 -25.50
N ASN A 202 32.19 47.14 -26.39
CA ASN A 202 32.54 46.03 -27.33
C ASN A 202 32.35 44.61 -26.76
N SER A 203 31.86 43.61 -27.49
CA SER A 203 31.36 43.49 -28.87
C SER A 203 30.71 42.10 -28.99
N PHE A 204 29.66 42.03 -29.82
CA PHE A 204 29.33 40.90 -30.70
C PHE A 204 29.62 39.45 -30.23
N LYS A 205 28.55 38.66 -30.06
CA LYS A 205 28.15 37.66 -31.07
C LYS A 205 26.86 36.93 -30.67
N LYS A 206 25.79 37.22 -31.43
CA LYS A 206 24.64 36.33 -31.61
C LYS A 206 25.15 35.01 -32.19
N ARG A 207 24.70 33.87 -31.66
CA ARG A 207 24.75 32.58 -32.37
C ARG A 207 23.36 32.30 -32.98
N PRO A 208 23.28 31.93 -34.26
CA PRO A 208 22.03 31.93 -35.02
C PRO A 208 21.29 30.59 -34.96
N ALA A 209 19.96 30.68 -35.02
CA ALA A 209 19.09 29.61 -35.49
C ALA A 209 19.15 29.55 -37.03
N LYS A 210 19.31 28.34 -37.58
CA LYS A 210 19.25 27.95 -39.00
C LYS A 210 19.28 26.40 -38.98
N PHE A 211 18.49 25.62 -39.73
CA PHE A 211 17.91 25.88 -41.04
C PHE A 211 16.86 24.80 -41.43
N GLN A 212 15.90 25.26 -42.25
CA GLN A 212 15.32 24.62 -43.44
C GLN A 212 14.29 23.48 -43.32
N THR A 213 13.07 23.92 -43.62
CA THR A 213 12.01 23.24 -44.36
C THR A 213 12.48 22.62 -45.68
N LYS A 214 11.97 21.43 -46.00
CA LYS A 214 11.77 20.97 -47.39
C LYS A 214 10.34 20.45 -47.56
N ARG A 215 9.56 21.22 -48.31
CA ARG A 215 8.33 20.78 -48.98
C ARG A 215 8.69 19.66 -49.96
N VAL A 216 7.93 18.57 -49.96
CA VAL A 216 7.80 17.69 -51.12
C VAL A 216 6.34 17.75 -51.54
N LYS A 217 6.11 18.31 -52.74
CA LYS A 217 4.85 18.19 -53.47
C LYS A 217 4.66 16.72 -53.86
N LYS A 218 3.45 16.21 -53.74
CA LYS A 218 3.00 15.04 -54.50
C LYS A 218 1.65 15.37 -55.10
N ASP A 219 1.69 15.70 -56.39
CA ASP A 219 0.54 15.73 -57.28
C ASP A 219 0.04 14.29 -57.46
N ILE A 220 -1.24 14.04 -57.20
CA ILE A 220 -1.97 12.91 -57.77
C ILE A 220 -3.35 13.43 -58.18
N LYS A 221 -3.68 13.07 -59.43
CA LYS A 221 -4.80 13.48 -60.29
C LYS A 221 -6.18 13.42 -59.66
#